data_AF-A0A8T2ECT7-F1
#
_entry.id   AF-A0A8T2ECT7-F1
#
_cell.length_a   1.000
_cell.length_b   1.000
_cell.length_c   1.000
_cell.angle_alpha   90.00
_cell.angle_beta   90.00
_cell.angle_gamma   90.00
#
_symmetry.space_group_name_H-M   'P 1'
#
loop_
_entity.id
_entity.type
_entity.pdbx_description
1 polymer ?
#
loop_
_entity_poly.entity_id
_entity_poly.type
_entity_poly.pdbx_seq_one_letter_code
_entity_poly.pdbx_strand_id
1 'polypeptide(L)'
;MLEGKAVMGDTDMKQTMKEDALSLASKALDCFDVTEPTQIARFIKKEFDRSYGSGWQCIVGTHFGSFVTHCSGCFIHFSVGSLTILLFKGSIGEPAPRTDSLANLDSIVK
;
A
#
# COMPACT_ATOMS: atom_id res chain seq x y z
N MET A 1 15.13 -18.64 -10.82
CA MET A 1 15.67 -17.31 -10.49
C MET A 1 15.29 -16.36 -11.61
N LEU A 2 14.21 -15.62 -11.43
CA LEU A 2 13.87 -14.51 -12.33
C LEU A 2 14.69 -13.31 -11.86
N GLU A 3 15.93 -13.18 -12.36
CA GLU A 3 16.74 -11.96 -12.20
C GLU A 3 16.16 -10.86 -13.09
N GLY A 4 14.93 -10.44 -12.81
CA GLY A 4 14.37 -9.22 -13.37
C GLY A 4 14.95 -8.05 -12.59
N LYS A 5 15.84 -7.26 -13.20
CA LYS A 5 16.22 -5.96 -12.63
C LYS A 5 14.95 -5.14 -12.44
N ALA A 6 14.70 -4.66 -11.23
CA ALA A 6 13.59 -3.77 -10.99
C ALA A 6 13.81 -2.46 -11.76
N VAL A 7 12.85 -2.09 -12.61
CA VAL A 7 12.81 -0.82 -13.32
C VAL A 7 11.94 0.12 -12.50
N MET A 8 12.55 1.15 -11.94
CA MET A 8 11.84 2.12 -11.10
C MET A 8 10.97 3.01 -11.98
N GLY A 9 9.68 3.10 -11.64
CA GLY A 9 8.77 4.08 -12.21
C GLY A 9 8.80 5.35 -11.37
N ASP A 10 7.70 5.67 -10.71
CA ASP A 10 7.55 6.86 -9.88
C ASP A 10 7.38 6.49 -8.41
N THR A 11 7.84 7.34 -7.50
CA THR A 11 7.78 7.10 -6.06
C THR A 11 8.05 8.36 -5.25
N ASP A 12 7.30 8.53 -4.17
CA ASP A 12 7.52 9.58 -3.17
C ASP A 12 8.04 9.02 -1.82
N MET A 13 8.27 7.71 -1.74
CA MET A 13 8.74 7.03 -0.54
C MET A 13 10.19 7.38 -0.19
N LYS A 14 10.52 7.31 1.10
CA LYS A 14 11.90 7.38 1.60
C LYS A 14 12.74 6.22 1.08
N GLN A 15 14.05 6.45 0.94
CA GLN A 15 14.98 5.47 0.37
C GLN A 15 14.91 4.09 1.04
N THR A 16 14.90 4.04 2.37
CA THR A 16 14.80 2.79 3.14
C THR A 16 13.51 2.03 2.86
N MET A 17 12.38 2.74 2.76
CA MET A 17 11.07 2.12 2.48
C MET A 17 10.99 1.60 1.04
N LYS A 18 11.63 2.29 0.09
CA LYS A 18 11.74 1.83 -1.31
C LYS A 18 12.54 0.52 -1.39
N GLU A 19 13.66 0.43 -0.68
CA GLU A 19 14.48 -0.78 -0.61
C GLU A 19 13.71 -1.96 -0.01
N ASP A 20 12.92 -1.72 1.04
CA ASP A 20 12.04 -2.74 1.62
C ASP A 20 10.97 -3.21 0.62
N ALA A 21 10.36 -2.30 -0.14
CA ALA A 21 9.39 -2.66 -1.18
C ALA A 21 10.01 -3.54 -2.27
N LEU A 22 11.21 -3.20 -2.74
CA LEU A 22 11.94 -4.00 -3.72
C LEU A 22 12.32 -5.37 -3.15
N SER A 23 12.83 -5.41 -1.92
CA SER A 23 13.20 -6.65 -1.23
C SER A 23 12.00 -7.58 -1.05
N LEU A 24 10.84 -7.04 -0.65
CA LEU A 24 9.61 -7.80 -0.51
C LEU A 24 9.07 -8.30 -1.85
N ALA A 25 9.16 -7.51 -2.92
CA ALA A 25 8.78 -7.96 -4.25
C ALA A 25 9.68 -9.10 -4.75
N SER A 26 11.00 -9.02 -4.55
CA SER A 26 11.91 -10.12 -4.86
C SER A 26 11.55 -11.38 -4.08
N LYS A 27 11.33 -11.28 -2.76
CA LYS A 27 10.88 -12.41 -1.94
C LYS A 27 9.55 -13.00 -2.41
N ALA A 28 8.61 -12.15 -2.82
CA ALA A 28 7.33 -12.61 -3.34
C ALA A 28 7.51 -13.42 -4.64
N LEU A 29 8.38 -12.96 -5.53
CA LEU A 29 8.69 -13.66 -6.80
C LEU A 29 9.50 -14.94 -6.60
N ASP A 30 10.19 -15.10 -5.47
CA ASP A 30 10.81 -16.36 -5.06
C ASP A 30 9.79 -17.36 -4.50
N CYS A 31 8.68 -16.88 -3.93
CA CYS A 31 7.66 -17.71 -3.28
C CYS A 31 6.48 -18.07 -4.19
N PHE A 32 6.17 -17.23 -5.18
CA PHE A 32 4.97 -17.32 -6.01
C PHE A 32 5.31 -17.23 -7.49
N ASP A 33 4.48 -17.86 -8.32
CA ASP A 33 4.62 -17.77 -9.77
C ASP A 33 4.12 -16.40 -10.29
N VAL A 34 4.73 -15.89 -11.36
CA VAL A 34 4.32 -14.64 -12.03
C VAL A 34 2.89 -14.70 -12.58
N THR A 35 2.35 -15.90 -12.80
CA THR A 35 0.95 -16.16 -13.19
C THR A 35 -0.04 -15.98 -12.03
N GLU A 36 0.44 -15.80 -10.80
CA GLU A 36 -0.37 -15.59 -9.60
C GLU A 36 -0.21 -14.15 -9.02
N PRO A 37 -0.51 -13.09 -9.80
CA PRO A 37 -0.28 -11.70 -9.37
C PRO A 37 -1.03 -11.34 -8.09
N THR A 38 -2.21 -11.94 -7.86
CA THR A 38 -2.99 -11.72 -6.64
C THR A 38 -2.27 -12.23 -5.38
N GLN A 39 -1.52 -13.34 -5.46
CA GLN A 39 -0.76 -13.85 -4.31
C GLN A 39 0.42 -12.95 -3.98
N ILE A 40 1.12 -12.48 -5.02
CA ILE A 40 2.23 -11.52 -4.92
C ILE A 40 1.71 -10.22 -4.28
N ALA A 41 0.63 -9.65 -4.80
CA ALA A 41 0.03 -8.43 -4.27
C ALA A 41 -0.39 -8.58 -2.79
N ARG A 42 -1.04 -9.71 -2.46
CA ARG A 42 -1.46 -10.02 -1.09
C ARG A 42 -0.28 -10.13 -0.14
N PHE A 43 0.80 -10.79 -0.56
CA PHE A 43 2.01 -10.93 0.25
C PHE A 43 2.66 -9.58 0.56
N ILE A 44 2.91 -8.77 -0.48
CA ILE A 44 3.53 -7.44 -0.35
C ILE A 44 2.68 -6.54 0.55
N LYS A 45 1.37 -6.46 0.28
CA LYS A 45 0.42 -5.67 1.09
C LYS A 45 0.47 -6.07 2.56
N LYS A 46 0.43 -7.39 2.85
CA LYS A 46 0.39 -7.91 4.22
C LYS A 46 1.65 -7.54 5.00
N GLU A 47 2.83 -7.69 4.39
CA GLU A 47 4.09 -7.34 5.07
C GLU A 47 4.24 -5.82 5.22
N PHE A 48 3.76 -5.02 4.27
CA PHE A 48 3.72 -3.57 4.41
C PHE A 48 2.75 -3.09 5.50
N ASP A 49 1.55 -3.65 5.58
CA ASP A 49 0.61 -3.38 6.68
C ASP A 49 1.22 -3.73 8.04
N ARG A 50 2.02 -4.80 8.12
CA ARG A 50 2.70 -5.22 9.35
C ARG A 50 3.80 -4.25 9.76
N SER A 51 4.61 -3.78 8.83
CA SER A 51 5.79 -2.94 9.11
C SER A 51 5.45 -1.45 9.23
N TYR A 52 4.47 -0.98 8.47
CA TYR A 52 4.16 0.45 8.27
C TYR A 52 2.72 0.82 8.64
N GLY A 53 2.01 -0.08 9.32
CA GLY A 53 0.63 0.10 9.77
C GLY A 53 -0.40 -0.12 8.66
N SER A 54 -1.60 -0.50 9.05
CA SER A 54 -2.68 -0.91 8.14
C SER A 54 -3.12 0.17 7.14
N GLY A 55 -3.72 -0.27 6.04
CA GLY A 55 -4.33 0.60 5.02
C GLY A 55 -3.57 0.65 3.71
N TRP A 56 -2.53 -0.18 3.55
CA TRP A 56 -1.84 -0.32 2.28
C TRP A 56 -2.68 -1.07 1.25
N GLN A 57 -2.52 -0.69 0.01
CA GLN A 57 -3.12 -1.30 -1.16
C GLN A 57 -2.01 -1.65 -2.14
N CYS A 58 -2.06 -2.85 -2.71
CA CYS A 58 -1.09 -3.32 -3.68
C CYS A 58 -1.81 -3.86 -4.91
N ILE A 59 -1.37 -3.43 -6.09
CA ILE A 59 -1.84 -3.88 -7.39
C ILE A 59 -0.64 -4.45 -8.14
N VAL A 60 -0.80 -5.64 -8.69
CA VAL A 60 0.22 -6.32 -9.49
C VAL A 60 -0.42 -6.79 -10.78
N GLY A 61 0.23 -6.52 -11.91
CA GLY A 61 -0.26 -6.95 -13.22
C GLY A 61 0.72 -6.57 -14.33
N THR A 62 0.55 -7.15 -15.51
CA THR A 62 1.47 -6.89 -16.64
C THR A 62 1.21 -5.53 -17.30
N HIS A 63 -0.06 -5.16 -17.45
CA HIS A 63 -0.47 -3.92 -18.11
C HIS A 63 -1.71 -3.36 -17.40
N PHE A 64 -1.58 -2.20 -16.79
CA PHE A 64 -2.69 -1.47 -16.20
C PHE A 64 -2.40 0.04 -16.20
N GLY A 65 -3.47 0.83 -16.18
CA GLY A 65 -3.42 2.25 -15.86
C GLY A 65 -4.00 2.47 -14.46
N SER A 66 -3.46 3.42 -13.72
CA SER A 66 -3.92 3.77 -12.38
C SER A 66 -3.96 5.28 -12.19
N PHE A 67 -5.02 5.78 -11.56
CA PHE A 67 -5.12 7.16 -11.10
C PHE A 67 -5.61 7.12 -9.64
N VAL A 68 -4.68 7.32 -8.70
CA VAL A 68 -4.94 7.07 -7.27
C VAL A 68 -4.54 8.27 -6.41
N THR A 69 -5.36 8.55 -5.40
CA THR A 69 -5.02 9.49 -4.33
C THR A 69 -4.33 8.71 -3.21
N HIS A 70 -3.15 9.18 -2.80
CA HIS A 70 -2.34 8.54 -1.77
C HIS A 70 -1.84 9.57 -0.75
N CYS A 71 -1.50 9.09 0.45
CA CYS A 71 -0.77 9.87 1.44
C CYS A 71 0.65 10.17 0.94
N SER A 72 1.14 11.37 1.21
CA SER A 72 2.53 11.73 0.90
C SER A 72 3.53 10.77 1.59
N GLY A 73 4.55 10.36 0.85
CA GLY A 73 5.60 9.44 1.27
C GLY A 73 5.18 7.97 1.28
N CYS A 74 4.01 7.64 0.72
CA CYS A 74 3.42 6.31 0.79
C CYS A 74 3.06 5.76 -0.60
N PHE A 75 3.82 6.10 -1.65
CA PHE A 75 3.57 5.63 -3.02
C PHE A 75 4.85 5.16 -3.72
N ILE A 76 4.76 3.99 -4.36
CA ILE A 76 5.80 3.45 -5.22
C ILE A 76 5.18 2.66 -6.39
N HIS A 77 5.73 2.90 -7.57
CA HIS A 77 5.38 2.22 -8.82
C HIS A 77 6.67 1.75 -9.50
N PHE A 78 6.78 0.45 -9.76
CA PHE A 78 7.96 -0.13 -10.40
C PHE A 78 7.60 -1.43 -11.12
N SER A 79 8.47 -1.86 -12.04
CA SER A 79 8.30 -3.12 -12.77
C SER A 79 9.42 -4.09 -12.45
N VAL A 80 9.10 -5.37 -12.38
CA VAL A 80 10.06 -6.48 -12.23
C VAL A 80 9.73 -7.53 -13.28
N GLY A 81 10.61 -7.68 -14.27
CA GLY A 81 10.35 -8.53 -15.43
C GLY A 81 9.12 -8.05 -16.22
N SER A 82 8.12 -8.92 -16.37
CA SER A 82 6.85 -8.59 -17.05
C SER A 82 5.78 -8.02 -16.12
N LEU A 83 6.00 -8.00 -14.81
CA LEU A 83 5.04 -7.52 -13.83
C LEU A 83 5.31 -6.08 -13.48
N THR A 84 4.26 -5.29 -13.41
CA THR A 84 4.24 -3.95 -12.84
C THR A 84 3.56 -4.02 -11.47
N ILE A 85 4.17 -3.37 -10.48
CA ILE A 85 3.76 -3.37 -9.08
C ILE A 85 3.50 -1.92 -8.68
N LEU A 86 2.28 -1.67 -8.20
CA LEU A 86 1.88 -0.41 -7.60
C LEU A 86 1.53 -0.66 -6.14
N LEU A 87 2.18 0.05 -5.23
CA LEU A 87 1.93 -0.05 -3.79
C LEU A 87 1.73 1.37 -3.24
N PHE A 88 0.57 1.58 -2.62
CA PHE A 88 0.24 2.88 -2.05
C PHE A 88 -0.64 2.80 -0.80
N LYS A 89 -0.61 3.85 0.01
CA LYS A 89 -1.54 4.03 1.15
C LYS A 89 -2.47 5.20 0.88
N GLY A 90 -3.77 4.98 0.98
CA GLY A 90 -4.78 6.02 0.81
C GLY A 90 -4.85 6.94 2.03
N SER A 91 -5.28 8.20 1.83
CA SER A 91 -5.58 9.11 2.94
C SER A 91 -6.81 8.63 3.68
N ILE A 92 -6.61 8.08 4.87
CA ILE A 92 -7.68 7.97 5.85
C ILE A 92 -7.85 9.40 6.38
N GLY A 93 -8.90 10.10 5.94
CA GLY A 93 -9.35 11.29 6.66
C GLY A 93 -9.57 10.87 8.10
N GLU A 94 -8.99 11.57 9.07
CA GLU A 94 -9.26 11.27 10.47
C GLU A 94 -10.77 11.14 10.65
N PRO A 95 -11.27 10.06 11.27
CA PRO A 95 -12.68 10.01 11.62
C PRO A 95 -12.93 11.21 12.51
N ALA A 96 -13.74 12.16 12.03
CA ALA A 96 -14.11 13.34 12.80
C ALA A 96 -14.49 12.92 14.22
N PRO A 97 -14.01 13.61 15.27
CA PRO A 97 -14.32 13.23 16.64
C PRO A 97 -15.84 13.16 16.78
N ARG A 98 -16.35 12.00 17.19
CA ARG A 98 -17.75 11.83 17.55
C ARG A 98 -18.00 12.73 18.76
N THR A 99 -18.51 13.94 18.51
CA THR A 99 -19.07 14.79 19.55
C THR A 99 -20.39 14.15 19.98
N ASP A 100 -20.34 13.27 20.97
CA ASP A 100 -21.52 12.75 21.67
C ASP A 100 -22.12 13.88 22.53
N SER A 101 -22.78 14.83 21.86
CA SER A 101 -23.42 15.98 22.48
C SER A 101 -24.88 15.68 22.78
N LEU A 102 -25.14 14.82 23.78
CA LEU A 102 -26.49 14.62 24.35
C LEU A 102 -26.52 14.60 25.89
N ALA A 103 -25.44 14.98 26.59
CA ALA A 103 -25.43 15.13 28.05
C ALA A 103 -25.64 16.59 28.46
N ASN A 104 -26.82 17.18 28.20
CA ASN A 104 -27.25 18.45 28.84
C ASN A 104 -28.76 18.76 28.65
N LEU A 105 -29.64 17.80 28.93
CA LEU A 105 -31.09 18.08 29.05
C LEU A 105 -31.68 17.67 30.40
N ASP A 106 -30.88 17.45 31.44
CA ASP A 106 -31.37 17.17 32.80
C ASP A 106 -31.33 18.38 33.75
N SER A 107 -30.98 19.57 33.26
CA SER A 107 -30.83 20.77 34.11
C SER A 107 -31.86 21.88 33.86
N ILE A 108 -32.89 21.66 33.04
CA ILE A 108 -33.93 22.67 32.72
C ILE A 108 -35.29 22.39 33.39
N VAL A 109 -35.44 21.29 34.13
CA VAL A 109 -36.67 21.03 34.92
C VAL A 109 -36.36 21.14 36.41
N LYS A 110 -36.37 22.37 36.92
CA LYS A 110 -36.63 22.68 38.33
C LYS A 110 -37.75 23.71 38.40
#